data_AF-A0A9X0U417-F1
#
_entry.id   AF-A0A9X0U417-F1
#
_cell.length_a   1.000
_cell.length_b   1.000
_cell.length_c   1.000
_cell.angle_alpha   90.00
_cell.angle_beta   90.00
_cell.angle_gamma   90.00
#
_symmetry.space_group_name_H-M   'P 1'
#
loop_
_entity.id
_entity.type
_entity.pdbx_description
1 polymer ?
#
loop_
_entity_poly.entity_id
_entity_poly.type
_entity_poly.pdbx_seq_one_letter_code
_entity_poly.pdbx_strand_id
1 'polypeptide(L)'
;MSRRQWITFSSTADIFAFFLLLLLFSSPSVTFAQSPPDIALDEGARQPWLDNEQASQQATQVGPESNQQAMHHLSTYAVVPYPKGYGRADKPHISPHSGHYSAGMHVTILEGVPKASIFYTLDGSEPSTLSTPYVGPIAVNATTWIKAIERSPIYSPSKVATTKYIIK
;
A
#
# COMPACT_ATOMS: atom_id res chain seq x y z
N MET A 1 -5.89 42.12 21.26
CA MET A 1 -7.06 41.63 22.03
C MET A 1 -8.25 41.62 21.07
N SER A 2 -9.01 40.52 20.93
CA SER A 2 -10.17 40.11 21.77
C SER A 2 -11.32 41.14 21.71
N ARG A 3 -12.59 40.81 21.40
CA ARG A 3 -13.30 39.50 21.34
C ARG A 3 -14.30 39.41 20.16
N ARG A 4 -14.87 38.21 19.94
CA ARG A 4 -16.00 37.92 19.04
C ARG A 4 -17.34 38.15 19.75
N GLN A 5 -18.42 38.36 19.00
CA GLN A 5 -19.81 38.08 19.43
C GLN A 5 -20.56 37.27 18.37
N TRP A 6 -21.65 36.61 18.78
CA TRP A 6 -22.44 35.65 18.00
C TRP A 6 -23.88 36.17 17.82
N ILE A 7 -24.61 35.66 16.82
CA ILE A 7 -26.04 35.92 16.61
C ILE A 7 -26.83 34.63 16.91
N THR A 8 -27.99 34.74 17.54
CA THR A 8 -28.86 33.62 17.95
C THR A 8 -30.33 33.83 17.53
N PHE A 9 -31.13 32.76 17.63
CA PHE A 9 -32.46 32.59 17.01
C PHE A 9 -33.60 33.42 17.61
N SER A 10 -34.61 33.69 16.76
CA SER A 10 -36.04 33.85 17.10
C SER A 10 -36.87 33.60 15.81
N SER A 11 -38.15 33.19 15.82
CA SER A 11 -39.07 32.79 16.90
C SER A 11 -40.07 31.74 16.37
N THR A 12 -40.75 31.02 17.28
CA THR A 12 -41.85 30.10 16.95
C THR A 12 -43.23 30.79 17.03
N ALA A 13 -43.91 30.96 15.89
CA ALA A 13 -45.38 30.96 15.78
C ALA A 13 -45.83 31.19 14.32
N ASP A 14 -46.36 30.16 13.65
CA ASP A 14 -47.75 30.21 13.18
C ASP A 14 -48.25 28.77 12.89
N ILE A 15 -49.31 28.35 13.57
CA ILE A 15 -49.77 26.95 13.60
C ILE A 15 -51.31 26.89 13.57
N PHE A 16 -51.81 26.31 12.47
CA PHE A 16 -53.11 25.65 12.30
C PHE A 16 -54.40 26.50 12.23
N ALA A 17 -54.97 26.51 11.02
CA ALA A 17 -56.41 26.43 10.79
C ALA A 17 -56.69 25.65 9.47
N PHE A 18 -57.62 24.69 9.36
CA PHE A 18 -58.34 23.94 10.41
C PHE A 18 -59.07 22.71 9.78
N PHE A 19 -58.84 21.47 10.28
CA PHE A 19 -59.69 20.24 10.27
C PHE A 19 -60.37 19.79 8.92
N LEU A 20 -60.88 18.57 8.68
CA LEU A 20 -61.25 17.36 9.45
C LEU A 20 -60.57 16.14 8.69
N LEU A 21 -60.88 14.84 8.72
CA LEU A 21 -61.79 13.87 9.39
C LEU A 21 -61.00 12.51 9.34
N LEU A 22 -60.73 11.70 10.37
CA LEU A 22 -61.44 11.16 11.55
C LEU A 22 -62.49 10.06 11.25
N LEU A 23 -62.07 8.78 11.12
CA LEU A 23 -62.39 7.70 12.10
C LEU A 23 -61.88 6.29 11.69
N LEU A 24 -62.10 5.32 12.59
CA LEU A 24 -61.60 3.93 12.59
C LEU A 24 -62.66 2.90 12.16
N PHE A 25 -62.23 1.62 12.11
CA PHE A 25 -62.99 0.35 12.26
C PHE A 25 -63.29 -0.53 11.03
N SER A 26 -63.20 -1.84 11.31
CA SER A 26 -63.73 -3.03 10.64
C SER A 26 -63.17 -3.48 9.28
N SER A 27 -62.35 -4.53 9.37
CA SER A 27 -62.19 -5.63 8.40
C SER A 27 -63.53 -6.39 8.18
N PRO A 28 -63.56 -7.45 7.33
CA PRO A 28 -63.08 -7.54 5.94
C PRO A 28 -64.17 -8.11 5.00
N SER A 29 -63.86 -8.32 3.72
CA SER A 29 -64.51 -9.38 2.92
C SER A 29 -63.59 -9.85 1.80
N VAL A 30 -63.11 -11.10 1.91
CA VAL A 30 -62.57 -11.84 0.76
C VAL A 30 -63.75 -12.48 0.05
N THR A 31 -63.80 -12.39 -1.27
CA THR A 31 -64.72 -13.15 -2.12
C THR A 31 -63.94 -13.67 -3.31
N PHE A 32 -64.22 -14.91 -3.72
CA PHE A 32 -63.33 -15.73 -4.54
C PHE A 32 -64.07 -16.26 -5.78
N ALA A 33 -63.30 -16.52 -6.83
CA ALA A 33 -63.68 -17.08 -8.13
C ALA A 33 -64.63 -16.25 -9.03
N GLN A 34 -64.20 -16.02 -10.27
CA GLN A 34 -64.55 -16.94 -11.36
C GLN A 34 -63.46 -16.95 -12.45
N SER A 35 -63.53 -17.92 -13.36
CA SER A 35 -62.49 -18.29 -14.36
C SER A 35 -62.45 -17.37 -15.59
N PRO A 36 -61.33 -17.31 -16.34
CA PRO A 36 -61.09 -16.27 -17.34
C PRO A 36 -61.68 -16.58 -18.73
N PRO A 37 -61.96 -15.53 -19.54
CA PRO A 37 -61.81 -15.57 -20.99
C PRO A 37 -60.38 -15.17 -21.42
N ASP A 38 -59.87 -15.80 -22.48
CA ASP A 38 -58.50 -15.56 -22.99
C ASP A 38 -58.33 -14.26 -23.81
N ILE A 39 -57.07 -14.03 -24.19
CA ILE A 39 -56.56 -13.20 -25.32
C ILE A 39 -56.02 -11.79 -24.97
N ALA A 40 -54.68 -11.72 -25.06
CA ALA A 40 -53.82 -10.60 -25.46
C ALA A 40 -53.48 -9.43 -24.49
N LEU A 41 -52.22 -9.50 -24.02
CA LEU A 41 -51.24 -8.41 -23.97
C LEU A 41 -51.51 -7.17 -23.07
N ASP A 42 -51.12 -7.28 -21.80
CA ASP A 42 -50.37 -6.22 -21.12
C ASP A 42 -49.31 -6.85 -20.17
N GLU A 43 -48.31 -6.07 -19.74
CA GLU A 43 -47.07 -6.54 -19.11
C GLU A 43 -47.17 -6.72 -17.59
N GLY A 44 -46.74 -7.87 -17.02
CA GLY A 44 -46.80 -8.02 -15.55
C GLY A 44 -46.30 -9.29 -14.85
N ALA A 45 -45.81 -10.33 -15.54
CA ALA A 45 -45.49 -11.63 -14.92
C ALA A 45 -44.00 -12.01 -14.97
N ARG A 46 -43.16 -11.40 -14.11
CA ARG A 46 -41.76 -11.84 -13.93
C ARG A 46 -41.69 -13.22 -13.28
N GLN A 47 -41.12 -14.19 -13.98
CA GLN A 47 -40.76 -15.52 -13.48
C GLN A 47 -39.42 -15.46 -12.73
N PRO A 48 -39.38 -15.57 -11.37
CA PRO A 48 -38.17 -15.23 -10.59
C PRO A 48 -36.95 -16.15 -10.79
N TRP A 49 -37.12 -17.24 -11.54
CA TRP A 49 -36.06 -18.22 -11.83
C TRP A 49 -35.34 -18.02 -13.17
N LEU A 50 -35.73 -17.05 -14.01
CA LEU A 50 -34.96 -16.71 -15.22
C LEU A 50 -33.81 -15.73 -14.93
N ASP A 51 -33.96 -14.91 -13.88
CA ASP A 51 -32.95 -13.93 -13.47
C ASP A 51 -31.71 -14.58 -12.82
N ASN A 52 -31.82 -15.84 -12.34
CA ASN A 52 -30.75 -16.51 -11.60
C ASN A 52 -29.59 -17.03 -12.48
N GLU A 53 -29.84 -17.35 -13.76
CA GLU A 53 -28.77 -17.68 -14.71
C GLU A 53 -27.97 -16.43 -15.09
N GLN A 54 -28.63 -15.27 -15.23
CA GLN A 54 -27.94 -14.00 -15.46
C GLN A 54 -27.09 -13.59 -14.25
N ALA A 55 -27.59 -13.74 -13.02
CA ALA A 55 -26.80 -13.54 -11.81
C ALA A 55 -25.59 -14.49 -11.72
N SER A 56 -25.76 -15.74 -12.14
CA SER A 56 -24.68 -16.74 -12.18
C SER A 56 -23.62 -16.42 -13.23
N GLN A 57 -24.00 -15.86 -14.39
CA GLN A 57 -23.06 -15.35 -15.39
C GLN A 57 -22.33 -14.09 -14.90
N GLN A 58 -23.03 -13.17 -14.22
CA GLN A 58 -22.43 -11.94 -13.66
C GLN A 58 -21.40 -12.21 -12.55
N ALA A 59 -21.52 -13.31 -11.78
CA ALA A 59 -20.51 -13.73 -10.83
C ALA A 59 -19.12 -13.99 -11.47
N THR A 60 -19.08 -14.23 -12.79
CA THR A 60 -17.83 -14.43 -13.57
C THR A 60 -17.19 -13.10 -14.03
N GLN A 61 -17.71 -11.94 -13.58
CA GLN A 61 -17.14 -10.61 -13.89
C GLN A 61 -16.51 -9.91 -12.68
N VAL A 62 -16.15 -10.64 -11.63
CA VAL A 62 -15.08 -10.23 -10.69
C VAL A 62 -13.71 -10.46 -11.37
N GLY A 63 -13.51 -9.81 -12.51
CA GLY A 63 -12.25 -9.77 -13.24
C GLY A 63 -11.21 -8.88 -12.55
N PRO A 64 -9.96 -8.86 -13.05
CA PRO A 64 -8.85 -8.17 -12.41
C PRO A 64 -8.93 -6.63 -12.40
N GLU A 65 -10.00 -6.02 -12.92
CA GLU A 65 -10.17 -4.55 -12.96
C GLU A 65 -10.55 -3.94 -11.60
N SER A 66 -11.23 -4.68 -10.73
CA SER A 66 -11.47 -4.24 -9.33
C SER A 66 -10.15 -4.00 -8.58
N ASN A 67 -9.12 -4.82 -8.87
CA ASN A 67 -7.78 -4.65 -8.34
C ASN A 67 -7.08 -3.39 -8.87
N GLN A 68 -7.49 -2.83 -10.02
CA GLN A 68 -6.94 -1.59 -10.55
C GLN A 68 -7.52 -0.37 -9.82
N GLN A 69 -8.82 -0.37 -9.52
CA GLN A 69 -9.44 0.72 -8.74
C GLN A 69 -8.95 0.75 -7.28
N ALA A 70 -8.53 -0.39 -6.73
CA ALA A 70 -7.84 -0.46 -5.44
C ALA A 70 -6.46 0.26 -5.42
N MET A 71 -5.79 0.43 -6.57
CA MET A 71 -4.47 1.07 -6.63
C MET A 71 -4.50 2.59 -6.48
N HIS A 72 -5.67 3.24 -6.60
CA HIS A 72 -5.77 4.70 -6.51
C HIS A 72 -5.73 5.27 -5.09
N HIS A 73 -5.74 4.44 -4.03
CA HIS A 73 -5.80 4.92 -2.64
C HIS A 73 -4.85 4.21 -1.65
N LEU A 74 -4.04 3.23 -2.08
CA LEU A 74 -3.07 2.55 -1.20
C LEU A 74 -1.63 2.77 -1.68
N SER A 75 -0.88 3.58 -0.91
CA SER A 75 0.58 3.72 -1.03
C SER A 75 1.30 2.49 -0.43
N THR A 76 1.00 1.31 -0.99
CA THR A 76 1.75 0.09 -0.70
C THR A 76 3.20 0.29 -1.14
N TYR A 77 4.15 -0.15 -0.30
CA TYR A 77 5.59 -0.03 -0.54
C TYR A 77 6.04 -0.95 -1.68
N ALA A 78 5.71 -0.57 -2.92
CA ALA A 78 6.07 -1.30 -4.11
C ALA A 78 7.60 -1.36 -4.24
N VAL A 79 8.15 -2.56 -4.26
CA VAL A 79 9.56 -2.78 -4.63
C VAL A 79 9.69 -2.39 -6.10
N VAL A 80 10.10 -1.15 -6.35
CA VAL A 80 10.24 -0.60 -7.72
C VAL A 80 11.17 -1.54 -8.50
N PRO A 81 10.68 -2.24 -9.53
CA PRO A 81 11.53 -3.12 -10.32
C PRO A 81 12.55 -2.25 -11.06
N TYR A 82 13.83 -2.55 -10.90
CA TYR A 82 14.92 -1.81 -11.55
C TYR A 82 14.61 -1.67 -13.04
N PRO A 83 14.58 -0.45 -13.62
CA PRO A 83 14.10 -0.29 -14.98
C PRO A 83 15.02 -1.05 -15.94
N LYS A 84 14.43 -1.96 -16.73
CA LYS A 84 15.13 -2.95 -17.54
C LYS A 84 15.99 -2.28 -18.62
N GLY A 85 17.24 -1.97 -18.25
CA GLY A 85 18.18 -1.17 -19.03
C GLY A 85 19.28 -0.53 -18.18
N TYR A 86 19.00 -0.21 -16.91
CA TYR A 86 20.05 0.16 -15.95
C TYR A 86 20.77 -1.11 -15.47
N GLY A 87 22.10 -1.04 -15.37
CA GLY A 87 22.95 -2.18 -15.06
C GLY A 87 22.98 -2.58 -13.59
N ARG A 88 24.13 -3.08 -13.16
CA ARG A 88 24.45 -3.27 -11.74
C ARG A 88 25.15 -2.02 -11.20
N ALA A 89 24.90 -1.68 -9.95
CA ALA A 89 25.70 -0.70 -9.23
C ALA A 89 27.15 -1.17 -9.14
N ASP A 90 28.08 -0.22 -9.19
CA ASP A 90 29.49 -0.47 -8.86
C ASP A 90 29.65 -0.90 -7.39
N LYS A 91 30.83 -1.41 -7.05
CA LYS A 91 31.12 -1.86 -5.68
C LYS A 91 31.48 -0.67 -4.79
N PRO A 92 31.12 -0.69 -3.50
CA PRO A 92 31.64 0.27 -2.54
C PRO A 92 33.17 0.19 -2.43
N HIS A 93 33.81 1.37 -2.39
CA HIS A 93 35.25 1.51 -2.28
C HIS A 93 35.66 1.64 -0.81
N ILE A 94 36.28 0.57 -0.28
CA ILE A 94 36.74 0.49 1.11
C ILE A 94 38.19 1.03 1.19
N SER A 95 38.43 1.97 2.11
CA SER A 95 39.76 2.58 2.32
C SER A 95 40.07 2.73 3.82
N PRO A 96 41.28 2.37 4.30
CA PRO A 96 42.45 1.94 3.52
C PRO A 96 42.31 0.51 2.98
N HIS A 97 43.23 0.06 2.13
CA HIS A 97 43.17 -1.29 1.56
C HIS A 97 43.39 -2.40 2.63
N SER A 98 42.91 -3.61 2.33
CA SER A 98 43.14 -4.80 3.16
C SER A 98 44.63 -5.04 3.44
N GLY A 99 45.00 -5.35 4.68
CA GLY A 99 46.40 -5.49 5.05
C GLY A 99 46.67 -5.71 6.54
N HIS A 100 47.95 -5.62 6.90
CA HIS A 100 48.45 -5.68 8.27
C HIS A 100 48.75 -4.27 8.79
N TYR A 101 48.34 -3.97 10.01
CA TYR A 101 48.51 -2.66 10.65
C TYR A 101 48.96 -2.84 12.11
N SER A 102 49.78 -1.93 12.62
CA SER A 102 50.39 -1.97 13.97
C SER A 102 49.64 -1.12 15.01
N ALA A 103 48.41 -0.70 14.69
CA ALA A 103 47.54 0.11 15.52
C ALA A 103 46.10 0.00 14.99
N GLY A 104 45.12 0.38 15.83
CA GLY A 104 43.75 0.56 15.38
C GLY A 104 43.61 1.72 14.39
N MET A 105 42.63 1.65 13.49
CA MET A 105 42.41 2.66 12.44
C MET A 105 40.92 2.94 12.22
N HIS A 106 40.62 3.98 11.43
CA HIS A 106 39.30 4.21 10.88
C HIS A 106 39.23 3.76 9.42
N VAL A 107 38.20 2.97 9.10
CA VAL A 107 37.89 2.53 7.75
C VAL A 107 36.73 3.37 7.20
N THR A 108 36.96 3.92 6.01
CA THR A 108 35.97 4.63 5.21
C THR A 108 35.41 3.72 4.12
N ILE A 109 34.13 3.91 3.79
CA ILE A 109 33.50 3.24 2.66
C ILE A 109 32.83 4.33 1.83
N LEU A 110 33.22 4.46 0.56
CA LEU A 110 32.67 5.42 -0.39
C LEU A 110 31.77 4.69 -1.38
N GLU A 111 30.69 5.35 -1.81
CA GLU A 111 29.78 4.82 -2.81
C GLU A 111 30.42 4.81 -4.21
N GLY A 112 30.28 3.70 -4.93
CA GLY A 112 30.56 3.59 -6.36
C GLY A 112 29.48 4.27 -7.21
N VAL A 113 28.24 4.34 -6.72
CA VAL A 113 27.13 5.03 -7.40
C VAL A 113 26.54 6.14 -6.52
N PRO A 114 26.47 7.41 -7.00
CA PRO A 114 25.87 8.50 -6.25
C PRO A 114 24.46 8.20 -5.74
N LYS A 115 24.19 8.54 -4.48
CA LYS A 115 22.94 8.26 -3.75
C LYS A 115 22.60 6.77 -3.56
N ALA A 116 23.56 5.86 -3.63
CA ALA A 116 23.38 4.50 -3.15
C ALA A 116 23.46 4.42 -1.62
N SER A 117 22.63 3.58 -1.00
CA SER A 117 22.79 3.21 0.41
C SER A 117 23.80 2.07 0.53
N ILE A 118 24.81 2.23 1.39
CA ILE A 118 25.83 1.19 1.66
C ILE A 118 25.41 0.39 2.91
N PHE A 119 25.50 -0.94 2.83
CA PHE A 119 25.26 -1.86 3.95
C PHE A 119 26.47 -2.79 4.14
N TYR A 120 26.86 -3.07 5.39
CA TYR A 120 28.10 -3.78 5.70
C TYR A 120 28.00 -4.77 6.86
N THR A 121 28.98 -5.67 6.94
CA THR A 121 29.20 -6.64 8.01
C THR A 121 30.69 -6.62 8.44
N LEU A 122 30.99 -7.03 9.69
CA LEU A 122 32.34 -6.97 10.29
C LEU A 122 32.92 -8.35 10.65
N ASP A 123 32.07 -9.38 10.61
CA ASP A 123 32.38 -10.79 10.91
C ASP A 123 32.74 -11.61 9.64
N GLY A 124 32.51 -11.05 8.45
CA GLY A 124 32.66 -11.73 7.16
C GLY A 124 31.41 -12.45 6.66
N SER A 125 30.28 -12.35 7.36
CA SER A 125 28.96 -12.79 6.85
C SER A 125 28.57 -11.99 5.60
N GLU A 126 27.68 -12.54 4.76
CA GLU A 126 27.31 -11.88 3.50
C GLU A 126 26.37 -10.69 3.76
N PRO A 127 26.74 -9.45 3.36
CA PRO A 127 25.94 -8.27 3.65
C PRO A 127 24.69 -8.20 2.77
N SER A 128 23.60 -7.71 3.36
CA SER A 128 22.29 -7.51 2.72
C SER A 128 21.71 -6.14 3.10
N THR A 129 20.54 -5.79 2.57
CA THR A 129 19.79 -4.59 3.00
C THR A 129 19.23 -4.68 4.43
N LEU A 130 19.45 -5.81 5.13
CA LEU A 130 19.15 -6.00 6.56
C LEU A 130 20.42 -5.94 7.44
N SER A 131 21.61 -5.80 6.84
CA SER A 131 22.88 -5.61 7.55
C SER A 131 23.04 -4.16 8.01
N THR A 132 24.12 -3.86 8.74
CA THR A 132 24.34 -2.53 9.31
C THR A 132 24.47 -1.47 8.20
N PRO A 133 23.69 -0.36 8.23
CA PRO A 133 23.86 0.73 7.27
C PRO A 133 25.14 1.52 7.59
N TYR A 134 25.89 1.88 6.55
CA TYR A 134 27.07 2.73 6.70
C TYR A 134 26.67 4.19 6.88
N VAL A 135 27.13 4.82 7.97
CA VAL A 135 26.80 6.22 8.34
C VAL A 135 28.03 7.06 8.69
N GLY A 136 29.24 6.48 8.64
CA GLY A 136 30.48 7.15 9.02
C GLY A 136 31.64 6.18 9.26
N PRO A 137 32.87 6.67 9.53
CA PRO A 137 34.08 5.84 9.60
C PRO A 137 34.02 4.76 10.69
N ILE A 138 34.29 3.51 10.31
CA ILE A 138 34.27 2.33 11.18
C ILE A 138 35.62 2.23 11.92
N ALA A 139 35.61 2.23 13.25
CA ALA A 139 36.82 1.95 14.03
C ALA A 139 37.17 0.44 13.99
N VAL A 140 38.40 0.11 13.63
CA VAL A 140 38.92 -1.27 13.54
C VAL A 140 40.14 -1.41 14.45
N ASN A 141 39.94 -2.07 15.59
CA ASN A 141 40.93 -2.22 16.66
C ASN A 141 41.44 -3.67 16.83
N ALA A 142 40.91 -4.61 16.04
CA ALA A 142 41.29 -6.03 16.05
C ALA A 142 41.19 -6.61 14.63
N THR A 143 41.64 -7.86 14.44
CA THR A 143 41.50 -8.56 13.15
C THR A 143 40.03 -8.66 12.74
N THR A 144 39.66 -8.03 11.63
CA THR A 144 38.25 -7.75 11.25
C THR A 144 38.03 -8.02 9.76
N TRP A 145 36.86 -8.55 9.40
CA TRP A 145 36.43 -8.79 8.01
C TRP A 145 35.35 -7.79 7.61
N ILE A 146 35.70 -6.77 6.83
CA ILE A 146 34.69 -5.83 6.32
C ILE A 146 34.20 -6.31 4.95
N LYS A 147 32.91 -6.64 4.88
CA LYS A 147 32.19 -6.81 3.61
C LYS A 147 31.14 -5.71 3.47
N ALA A 148 30.92 -5.22 2.25
CA ALA A 148 29.92 -4.21 1.97
C ALA A 148 29.23 -4.39 0.60
N ILE A 149 27.97 -3.95 0.50
CA ILE A 149 27.21 -3.80 -0.76
C ILE A 149 26.57 -2.43 -0.87
N GLU A 150 26.25 -2.05 -2.10
CA GLU A 150 25.44 -0.87 -2.42
C GLU A 150 24.05 -1.23 -2.94
N ARG A 151 23.08 -0.42 -2.50
CA ARG A 151 21.69 -0.42 -2.91
C ARG A 151 21.34 0.95 -3.50
N SER A 152 21.54 1.12 -4.81
CA SER A 152 21.08 2.30 -5.54
C SER A 152 19.57 2.20 -5.84
N PRO A 153 18.78 3.29 -5.82
CA PRO A 153 17.36 3.25 -6.15
C PRO A 153 17.06 2.79 -7.60
N ILE A 154 17.99 2.98 -8.54
CA ILE A 154 17.78 2.72 -9.98
C ILE A 154 18.59 1.54 -10.55
N TYR A 155 19.75 1.22 -9.98
CA TYR A 155 20.59 0.08 -10.42
C TYR A 155 20.38 -1.16 -9.55
N SER A 156 20.52 -2.34 -10.15
CA SER A 156 20.52 -3.60 -9.40
C SER A 156 21.69 -3.65 -8.39
N PRO A 157 21.56 -4.36 -7.24
CA PRO A 157 22.52 -4.26 -6.14
C PRO A 157 23.95 -4.64 -6.53
N SER A 158 24.94 -4.02 -5.90
CA SER A 158 26.35 -4.21 -6.26
C SER A 158 26.84 -5.65 -6.16
N LYS A 159 28.06 -5.92 -6.63
CA LYS A 159 28.82 -7.07 -6.11
C LYS A 159 29.34 -6.71 -4.71
N VAL A 160 29.57 -7.72 -3.87
CA VAL A 160 30.16 -7.52 -2.54
C VAL A 160 31.59 -7.01 -2.69
N ALA A 161 31.92 -5.91 -2.00
CA ALA A 161 33.29 -5.54 -1.69
C ALA A 161 33.71 -6.30 -0.43
N THR A 162 34.90 -6.93 -0.45
CA THR A 162 35.42 -7.73 0.67
C THR A 162 36.82 -7.25 1.02
N THR A 163 37.12 -7.12 2.30
CA THR A 163 38.44 -6.71 2.80
C THR A 163 38.69 -7.30 4.19
N LYS A 164 39.96 -7.60 4.48
CA LYS A 164 40.41 -8.09 5.78
C LYS A 164 41.47 -7.15 6.35
N TYR A 165 41.33 -6.79 7.61
CA TYR A 165 42.34 -6.10 8.40
C TYR A 165 42.91 -7.06 9.43
N ILE A 166 44.23 -7.00 9.65
CA ILE A 166 44.92 -7.74 10.70
C ILE A 166 45.67 -6.71 11.54
N ILE A 167 45.24 -6.50 12.78
CA ILE A 167 45.91 -5.64 13.75
C ILE A 167 46.89 -6.50 14.54
N LYS A 168 48.09 -5.97 14.81
CA LYS A 168 49.17 -6.57 15.59
C LYS A 168 49.54 -5.68 16.77
#